data_AF-V4T280-F1
#
_entry.id   AF-V4T280-F1
#
_cell.length_a   1.000
_cell.length_b   1.000
_cell.length_c   1.000
_cell.angle_alpha   90.00
_cell.angle_beta   90.00
_cell.angle_gamma   90.00
#
_symmetry.space_group_name_H-M   'P 1'
#
loop_
_entity.id
_entity.type
_entity.pdbx_description
1 polymer ?
#
loop_
_entity_poly.entity_id
_entity_poly.type
_entity_poly.pdbx_seq_one_letter_code
_entity_poly.pdbx_strand_id
1 'polypeptide(L)'
;MDSLCCFNASYSKLVGGRSSSTGKGRSNVGLVKFGFSLVKGKANHPMEDYHVAKFVQLQGHELGLFAIYDGHLGETVPAYLQKHLFSNILKEEEFWVDPQRSISKAYEKTDQAILSHSSDLGRGGSTAVTAILINGQRLWVANVGDSRAVLSTAGVAVQMTTDHEPNTERGSIEDKGGFVSNMPGFHYRHGFESSLLIVID
;
A
#
# COMPACT_ATOMS: atom_id res chain seq x y z
N MET A 1 -21.61 -37.11 -19.34
CA MET A 1 -20.39 -37.51 -18.59
C MET A 1 -19.34 -36.54 -19.07
N ASP A 2 -19.34 -35.38 -18.43
CA ASP A 2 -18.96 -34.15 -19.08
C ASP A 2 -17.48 -33.85 -18.82
N SER A 3 -16.83 -33.48 -19.92
CA SER A 3 -15.40 -33.19 -20.03
C SER A 3 -15.01 -32.00 -19.15
N LEU A 4 -14.18 -32.27 -18.14
CA LEU A 4 -13.47 -31.28 -17.33
C LEU A 4 -12.48 -30.51 -18.23
N CYS A 5 -12.81 -29.26 -18.55
CA CYS A 5 -11.86 -28.31 -19.11
C CYS A 5 -11.28 -27.46 -17.97
N CYS A 6 -10.07 -27.81 -17.54
CA CYS A 6 -9.25 -27.04 -16.62
C CYS A 6 -8.87 -25.70 -17.25
N PHE A 7 -9.37 -24.58 -16.73
CA PHE A 7 -8.85 -23.25 -17.05
C PHE A 7 -7.63 -22.95 -16.19
N ASN A 8 -6.44 -23.14 -16.77
CA ASN A 8 -5.19 -22.55 -16.31
C ASN A 8 -5.26 -21.02 -16.52
N ALA A 9 -5.66 -20.28 -15.49
CA ALA A 9 -5.39 -18.85 -15.44
C ALA A 9 -3.90 -18.67 -15.16
N SER A 10 -3.13 -18.36 -16.22
CA SER A 10 -1.71 -18.04 -16.16
C SER A 10 -1.44 -17.00 -15.06
N TYR A 11 -0.87 -17.47 -13.95
CA TYR A 11 -0.15 -16.64 -12.99
C TYR A 11 1.04 -16.03 -13.76
N SER A 12 0.89 -14.80 -14.22
CA SER A 12 2.01 -14.06 -14.78
C SER A 12 3.05 -13.87 -13.67
N LYS A 13 4.09 -14.70 -13.74
CA LYS A 13 5.38 -14.62 -13.05
C LYS A 13 5.63 -13.25 -12.42
N LEU A 14 5.59 -13.19 -11.08
CA LEU A 14 6.04 -12.05 -10.28
C LEU A 14 7.55 -11.88 -10.49
N VAL A 15 7.94 -11.21 -11.58
CA VAL A 15 9.31 -10.76 -11.78
C VAL A 15 9.44 -9.43 -11.05
N GLY A 16 10.11 -9.47 -9.89
CA GLY A 16 10.61 -8.28 -9.21
C GLY A 16 11.70 -7.64 -10.06
N GLY A 17 11.29 -6.84 -11.06
CA GLY A 17 12.18 -5.92 -11.76
C GLY A 17 12.27 -4.63 -10.96
N ARG A 18 13.47 -4.02 -10.92
CA ARG A 18 13.66 -2.65 -10.40
C ARG A 18 12.59 -1.74 -11.00
N SER A 19 11.75 -1.19 -10.13
CA SER A 19 10.67 -0.29 -10.52
C SER A 19 11.22 0.88 -11.32
N SER A 20 10.59 1.18 -12.46
CA SER A 20 10.82 2.46 -13.14
C SER A 20 10.57 3.60 -12.16
N SER A 21 11.41 4.64 -12.20
CA SER A 21 11.25 5.84 -11.36
C SER A 21 10.06 6.69 -11.77
N THR A 22 9.49 6.45 -12.95
CA THR A 22 8.27 7.11 -13.42
C THR A 22 7.41 6.13 -14.20
N GLY A 23 6.11 6.35 -14.20
CA GLY A 23 5.20 5.56 -15.00
C GLY A 23 3.83 6.18 -15.10
N LYS A 24 3.06 5.70 -16.07
CA LYS A 24 1.67 6.11 -16.30
C LYS A 24 0.90 4.95 -16.90
N GLY A 25 -0.40 4.94 -16.68
CA GLY A 25 -1.29 3.94 -17.25
C GLY A 25 -2.73 4.42 -17.27
N ARG A 26 -3.60 3.56 -17.79
CA ARG A 26 -5.03 3.81 -17.89
C ARG A 26 -5.81 2.52 -17.71
N SER A 27 -7.05 2.65 -17.29
CA SER A 27 -7.99 1.55 -17.18
C SER A 27 -8.37 1.03 -18.58
N ASN A 28 -8.85 -0.21 -18.67
CA ASN A 28 -9.24 -0.84 -19.94
C ASN A 28 -10.42 -0.11 -20.56
N VAL A 29 -11.34 0.39 -19.73
CA VAL A 29 -12.50 1.18 -20.16
C VAL A 29 -12.11 2.63 -20.49
N GLY A 30 -10.85 3.02 -20.26
CA GLY A 30 -10.29 4.32 -20.63
C GLY A 30 -10.73 5.50 -19.75
N LEU A 31 -11.61 5.25 -18.77
CA LEU A 31 -12.18 6.27 -17.88
C LEU A 31 -11.17 6.75 -16.83
N VAL A 32 -10.30 5.88 -16.34
CA VAL A 32 -9.37 6.22 -15.24
C VAL A 32 -7.94 6.17 -15.74
N LYS A 33 -7.12 7.14 -15.34
CA LYS A 33 -5.69 7.20 -15.64
C LYS A 33 -4.91 7.25 -14.33
N PHE A 34 -3.67 6.78 -14.36
CA PHE A 34 -2.74 6.94 -13.25
C PHE A 34 -1.38 7.40 -13.75
N GLY A 35 -0.64 8.04 -12.87
CA GLY A 35 0.76 8.38 -13.04
C GLY A 35 1.48 8.24 -11.70
N PHE A 36 2.77 7.97 -11.73
CA PHE A 36 3.61 7.92 -10.54
C PHE A 36 5.03 8.41 -10.86
N SER A 37 5.70 8.94 -9.84
CA SER A 37 7.12 9.27 -9.88
C SER A 37 7.74 9.00 -8.52
N LEU A 38 8.93 8.38 -8.54
CA LEU A 38 9.75 8.03 -7.40
C LEU A 38 11.11 8.67 -7.60
N VAL A 39 11.56 9.44 -6.62
CA VAL A 39 12.83 10.15 -6.66
C VAL A 39 13.58 9.86 -5.38
N LYS A 40 14.74 9.21 -5.50
CA LYS A 40 15.64 9.03 -4.35
C LYS A 40 16.12 10.40 -3.88
N GLY A 41 15.88 10.71 -2.61
CA GLY A 41 16.39 11.94 -1.99
C GLY A 41 17.91 11.91 -1.73
N LYS A 42 18.38 12.84 -0.90
CA LYS A 42 19.81 13.04 -0.60
C LYS A 42 20.37 12.05 0.44
N ALA A 43 19.57 11.10 0.90
CA ALA A 43 19.97 10.20 1.96
C ALA A 43 21.02 9.19 1.47
N ASN A 44 21.97 8.87 2.36
CA ASN A 44 23.08 7.96 2.07
C ASN A 44 22.72 6.47 2.17
N HIS A 45 21.44 6.13 2.32
CA HIS A 45 20.92 4.75 2.25
C HIS A 45 20.33 4.45 0.86
N PRO A 46 20.03 3.18 0.50
CA PRO A 46 19.28 2.81 -0.70
C PRO A 46 17.89 3.46 -0.77
N MET A 47 17.22 3.34 -1.92
CA MET A 47 15.80 3.76 -2.03
C MET A 47 14.96 2.76 -1.23
N GLU A 48 14.29 3.23 -0.18
CA GLU A 48 13.47 2.37 0.68
C GLU A 48 11.97 2.46 0.33
N ASP A 49 11.56 3.43 -0.51
CA ASP A 49 10.17 3.56 -0.93
C ASP A 49 9.83 2.60 -2.08
N TYR A 50 8.70 1.93 -1.96
CA TYR A 50 8.10 1.08 -2.97
C TYR A 50 6.69 1.55 -3.28
N HIS A 51 6.19 1.16 -4.45
CA HIS A 51 4.82 1.48 -4.83
C HIS A 51 4.18 0.35 -5.64
N VAL A 52 2.87 0.42 -5.79
CA VAL A 52 2.12 -0.35 -6.78
C VAL A 52 1.22 0.63 -7.52
N ALA A 53 1.15 0.52 -8.85
CA ALA A 53 0.21 1.27 -9.66
C ALA A 53 -0.14 0.46 -10.92
N LYS A 54 -1.29 -0.23 -10.89
CA LYS A 54 -1.72 -1.08 -12.01
C LYS A 54 -3.22 -1.32 -12.01
N PHE A 55 -3.75 -1.67 -13.17
CA PHE A 55 -5.09 -2.25 -13.31
C PHE A 55 -4.99 -3.78 -13.48
N VAL A 56 -5.93 -4.51 -12.88
CA VAL A 56 -6.08 -5.96 -13.04
C VAL A 56 -7.55 -6.32 -13.27
N GLN A 57 -7.80 -7.45 -13.92
CA GLN A 57 -9.14 -8.02 -14.10
C GLN A 57 -9.30 -9.21 -13.16
N LEU A 58 -10.31 -9.19 -12.31
CA LEU A 58 -10.58 -10.24 -11.33
C LEU A 58 -12.08 -10.50 -11.23
N GLN A 59 -12.51 -11.75 -11.46
CA GLN A 59 -13.91 -12.18 -11.38
C GLN A 59 -14.90 -11.28 -12.17
N GLY A 60 -14.48 -10.77 -13.34
CA GLY A 60 -15.31 -9.89 -14.17
C GLY A 60 -15.33 -8.42 -13.74
N HIS A 61 -14.55 -8.06 -12.72
CA HIS A 61 -14.36 -6.68 -12.27
C HIS A 61 -12.98 -6.15 -12.65
N GLU A 62 -12.94 -4.88 -13.04
CA GLU A 62 -11.70 -4.13 -13.18
C GLU A 62 -11.30 -3.54 -11.83
N LEU A 63 -10.07 -3.81 -11.39
CA LEU A 63 -9.52 -3.28 -10.15
C LEU A 63 -8.30 -2.40 -10.44
N GLY A 64 -8.36 -1.13 -10.04
CA GLY A 64 -7.20 -0.27 -9.92
C GLY A 64 -6.54 -0.48 -8.56
N LEU A 65 -5.29 -0.90 -8.55
CA LEU A 65 -4.51 -1.17 -7.34
C LEU A 65 -3.37 -0.16 -7.24
N PHE A 66 -3.41 0.66 -6.19
CA PHE A 66 -2.44 1.72 -5.95
C PHE A 66 -1.91 1.64 -4.53
N ALA A 67 -0.61 1.74 -4.33
CA ALA A 67 -0.05 1.79 -2.99
C ALA A 67 1.29 2.52 -2.96
N ILE A 68 1.61 3.09 -1.81
CA ILE A 68 2.95 3.54 -1.45
C ILE A 68 3.34 2.87 -0.14
N TYR A 69 4.59 2.44 -0.09
CA TYR A 69 5.22 1.84 1.08
C TYR A 69 6.50 2.62 1.34
N ASP A 70 6.53 3.39 2.43
CA ASP A 70 7.72 4.14 2.86
C ASP A 70 8.51 3.24 3.82
N GLY A 71 9.68 2.77 3.38
CA GLY A 71 10.52 1.87 4.16
C GLY A 71 11.41 2.62 5.14
N HIS A 72 11.67 2.03 6.30
CA HIS A 72 12.66 2.55 7.24
C HIS A 72 13.52 1.41 7.81
N LEU A 73 14.83 1.66 7.88
CA LEU A 73 15.84 0.70 8.36
C LEU A 73 15.90 -0.58 7.49
N GLY A 74 15.65 -0.45 6.18
CA GLY A 74 15.75 -1.54 5.20
C GLY A 74 14.68 -1.50 4.10
N GLU A 75 15.05 -1.98 2.91
CA GLU A 75 14.15 -2.06 1.73
C GLU A 75 13.35 -3.38 1.63
N THR A 76 13.60 -4.33 2.52
CA THR A 76 13.06 -5.70 2.48
C THR A 76 11.57 -5.77 2.82
N VAL A 77 11.13 -5.08 3.87
CA VAL A 77 9.72 -5.00 4.27
C VAL A 77 8.85 -4.31 3.21
N PRO A 78 9.19 -3.10 2.70
CA PRO A 78 8.39 -2.49 1.63
C PRO A 78 8.41 -3.32 0.34
N ALA A 79 9.52 -4.00 0.01
CA ALA A 79 9.56 -4.96 -1.10
C ALA A 79 8.64 -6.18 -0.89
N TYR A 80 8.51 -6.65 0.36
CA TYR A 80 7.57 -7.71 0.72
C TYR A 80 6.11 -7.24 0.57
N LEU A 81 5.78 -6.06 1.09
CA LEU A 81 4.44 -5.46 0.96
C LEU A 81 4.04 -5.32 -0.52
N GLN A 82 4.94 -4.81 -1.37
CA GLN A 82 4.70 -4.68 -2.82
C GLN A 82 4.29 -5.99 -3.49
N LYS A 83 4.87 -7.11 -3.06
CA LYS A 83 4.62 -8.44 -3.65
C LYS A 83 3.38 -9.11 -3.07
N HIS A 84 3.12 -8.93 -1.78
CA HIS A 84 2.21 -9.80 -1.03
C HIS A 84 0.91 -9.12 -0.61
N LEU A 85 0.90 -7.84 -0.25
CA LEU A 85 -0.26 -7.21 0.41
C LEU A 85 -1.52 -7.25 -0.45
N PHE A 86 -1.47 -6.78 -1.70
CA PHE A 86 -2.61 -6.88 -2.62
C PHE A 86 -3.00 -8.32 -2.93
N SER A 87 -2.03 -9.23 -3.02
CA SER A 87 -2.35 -10.65 -3.26
C SER A 87 -3.14 -11.23 -2.09
N ASN A 88 -2.78 -10.87 -0.87
CA ASN A 88 -3.48 -11.30 0.34
C ASN A 88 -4.89 -10.71 0.40
N ILE A 89 -5.05 -9.40 0.14
CA ILE A 89 -6.36 -8.73 0.12
C ILE A 89 -7.30 -9.42 -0.89
N LEU A 90 -6.85 -9.63 -2.12
CA LEU A 90 -7.68 -10.18 -3.20
C LEU A 90 -7.96 -11.70 -3.05
N LYS A 91 -7.29 -12.38 -2.12
CA LYS A 91 -7.51 -13.79 -1.79
C LYS A 91 -8.44 -13.99 -0.59
N GLU A 92 -8.79 -12.93 0.14
CA GLU A 92 -9.78 -13.06 1.22
C GLU A 92 -11.16 -13.38 0.63
N GLU A 93 -11.81 -14.41 1.18
CA GLU A 93 -13.07 -14.96 0.68
C GLU A 93 -14.20 -13.92 0.70
N GLU A 94 -14.20 -13.06 1.71
CA GLU A 94 -15.20 -12.03 1.91
C GLU A 94 -14.90 -10.73 1.14
N PHE A 95 -13.86 -10.67 0.29
CA PHE A 95 -13.43 -9.41 -0.35
C PHE A 95 -14.55 -8.71 -1.12
N TRP A 96 -15.43 -9.46 -1.78
CA TRP A 96 -16.54 -8.89 -2.56
C TRP A 96 -17.78 -8.57 -1.74
N VAL A 97 -17.89 -9.11 -0.53
CA VAL A 97 -19.04 -8.94 0.37
C VAL A 97 -18.75 -7.86 1.40
N ASP A 98 -17.58 -7.93 2.01
CA ASP A 98 -17.06 -7.00 3.00
C ASP A 98 -15.58 -6.68 2.70
N PRO A 99 -15.34 -5.73 1.76
CA PRO A 99 -13.99 -5.29 1.43
C PRO A 99 -13.25 -4.71 2.63
N GLN A 100 -13.94 -3.98 3.52
CA GLN A 100 -13.32 -3.33 4.67
C GLN A 100 -12.69 -4.36 5.61
N ARG A 101 -13.47 -5.37 6.02
CA ARG A 101 -12.99 -6.46 6.88
C ARG A 101 -11.88 -7.25 6.20
N SER A 102 -12.04 -7.54 4.91
CA SER A 102 -11.06 -8.29 4.13
C SER A 102 -9.72 -7.55 4.02
N ILE A 103 -9.76 -6.23 3.81
CA ILE A 103 -8.56 -5.39 3.79
C ILE A 103 -7.89 -5.42 5.17
N SER A 104 -8.63 -5.17 6.27
CA SER A 104 -8.07 -5.21 7.63
C SER A 104 -7.39 -6.55 7.94
N LYS A 105 -8.09 -7.65 7.68
CA LYS A 105 -7.60 -9.01 7.92
C LYS A 105 -6.37 -9.34 7.08
N ALA A 106 -6.32 -8.88 5.83
CA ALA A 106 -5.15 -9.08 4.98
C ALA A 106 -3.95 -8.25 5.42
N TYR A 107 -4.14 -7.04 5.95
CA TYR A 107 -3.08 -6.24 6.56
C TYR A 107 -2.51 -6.98 7.78
N GLU A 108 -3.36 -7.41 8.72
CA GLU A 108 -2.96 -8.17 9.91
C GLU A 108 -2.19 -9.46 9.53
N LYS A 109 -2.71 -10.22 8.58
CA LYS A 109 -2.06 -11.45 8.10
C LYS A 109 -0.69 -11.18 7.45
N THR A 110 -0.58 -10.08 6.72
CA THR A 110 0.69 -9.70 6.08
C THR A 110 1.71 -9.25 7.13
N ASP A 111 1.28 -8.48 8.11
CA ASP A 111 2.11 -8.04 9.24
C ASP A 111 2.62 -9.23 10.07
N GLN A 112 1.75 -10.18 10.41
CA GLN A 112 2.14 -11.42 11.10
C GLN A 112 3.18 -12.22 10.31
N ALA A 113 3.03 -12.29 8.98
CA ALA A 113 3.99 -12.96 8.12
C ALA A 113 5.35 -12.24 8.07
N ILE A 114 5.36 -10.90 8.13
CA ILE A 114 6.59 -10.12 8.22
C ILE A 114 7.29 -10.40 9.55
N LEU A 115 6.55 -10.36 10.67
CA LEU A 115 7.09 -10.64 12.00
C LEU A 115 7.66 -12.06 12.10
N SER A 116 6.98 -13.06 11.53
CA SER A 116 7.44 -14.46 11.55
C SER A 116 8.69 -14.72 10.70
N HIS A 117 9.00 -13.84 9.74
CA HIS A 117 10.18 -13.92 8.88
C HIS A 117 11.19 -12.79 9.15
N SER A 118 11.15 -12.19 10.35
CA SER A 118 12.01 -11.06 10.73
C SER A 118 13.51 -11.39 10.69
N SER A 119 13.91 -12.66 10.81
CA SER A 119 15.30 -13.08 10.59
C SER A 119 15.78 -12.83 9.15
N ASP A 120 14.88 -12.96 8.18
CA ASP A 120 15.18 -12.89 6.75
C ASP A 120 14.88 -11.49 6.19
N LEU A 121 13.84 -10.83 6.71
CA LEU A 121 13.44 -9.49 6.34
C LEU A 121 14.20 -8.41 7.12
N GLY A 122 14.88 -8.74 8.20
CA GLY A 122 15.58 -7.77 9.04
C GLY A 122 14.67 -7.03 10.00
N ARG A 123 15.23 -6.01 10.67
CA ARG A 123 14.58 -5.26 11.76
C ARG A 123 13.86 -4.00 11.30
N GLY A 124 13.81 -3.75 9.99
CA GLY A 124 13.14 -2.60 9.42
C GLY A 124 11.63 -2.71 9.45
N GLY A 125 10.98 -1.65 9.01
CA GLY A 125 9.54 -1.57 8.88
C GLY A 125 9.15 -0.76 7.66
N SER A 126 7.85 -0.59 7.46
CA SER A 126 7.35 0.28 6.41
C SER A 126 5.97 0.82 6.75
N THR A 127 5.64 2.00 6.26
CA THR A 127 4.26 2.45 6.14
C THR A 127 3.54 1.66 5.05
N ALA A 128 2.21 1.72 5.04
CA ALA A 128 1.42 1.25 3.92
C ALA A 128 0.19 2.12 3.76
N VAL A 129 0.10 2.82 2.63
CA VAL A 129 -1.14 3.44 2.17
C VAL A 129 -1.57 2.76 0.88
N THR A 130 -2.74 2.13 0.88
CA THR A 130 -3.28 1.41 -0.28
C THR A 130 -4.62 1.98 -0.69
N ALA A 131 -4.87 1.98 -2.00
CA ALA A 131 -6.14 2.29 -2.58
C ALA A 131 -6.57 1.25 -3.64
N ILE A 132 -7.83 0.85 -3.56
CA ILE A 132 -8.46 -0.13 -4.45
C ILE A 132 -9.67 0.51 -5.10
N LEU A 133 -9.61 0.70 -6.41
CA LEU A 133 -10.70 1.24 -7.22
C LEU A 133 -11.41 0.12 -7.97
N ILE A 134 -12.65 -0.18 -7.59
CA ILE A 134 -13.47 -1.23 -8.21
C ILE A 134 -14.33 -0.61 -9.31
N ASN A 135 -14.18 -1.10 -10.54
CA ASN A 135 -14.93 -0.71 -11.73
C ASN A 135 -14.95 0.81 -12.00
N GLY A 136 -13.93 1.54 -11.54
CA GLY A 136 -13.87 3.00 -11.66
C GLY A 136 -14.88 3.75 -10.78
N GLN A 137 -15.57 3.08 -9.86
CA GLN A 137 -16.71 3.67 -9.12
C GLN A 137 -16.56 3.63 -7.60
N ARG A 138 -15.98 2.57 -7.04
CA ARG A 138 -15.85 2.42 -5.58
C ARG A 138 -14.39 2.43 -5.19
N LEU A 139 -13.99 3.45 -4.44
CA LEU A 139 -12.64 3.60 -3.93
C LEU A 139 -12.60 3.17 -2.46
N TRP A 140 -11.73 2.21 -2.15
CA TRP A 140 -11.37 1.84 -0.79
C TRP A 140 -9.95 2.31 -0.50
N VAL A 141 -9.74 2.93 0.66
CA VAL A 141 -8.43 3.41 1.09
C VAL A 141 -8.13 2.86 2.49
N ALA A 142 -6.92 2.39 2.71
CA ALA A 142 -6.42 1.94 4.01
C ALA A 142 -5.01 2.52 4.24
N ASN A 143 -4.72 2.87 5.50
CA ASN A 143 -3.45 3.47 5.90
C ASN A 143 -2.93 2.85 7.20
N VAL A 144 -1.63 2.61 7.24
CA VAL A 144 -0.85 2.31 8.45
C VAL A 144 0.45 3.11 8.37
N GLY A 145 0.62 4.06 9.28
CA GLY A 145 1.79 4.94 9.35
C GLY A 145 1.46 6.39 9.00
N ASP A 146 2.50 7.16 8.71
CA ASP A 146 2.48 8.60 8.44
C ASP A 146 2.47 8.94 6.94
N SER A 147 2.35 7.93 6.06
CA SER A 147 2.00 8.17 4.66
C SER A 147 0.54 8.60 4.53
N ARG A 148 0.23 9.32 3.44
CA ARG A 148 -1.07 10.01 3.31
C ARG A 148 -1.74 9.76 1.99
N ALA A 149 -3.04 9.47 2.00
CA ALA A 149 -3.89 9.51 0.81
C ALA A 149 -4.70 10.81 0.75
N VAL A 150 -4.70 11.45 -0.42
CA VAL A 150 -5.49 12.66 -0.70
C VAL A 150 -6.32 12.42 -1.96
N LEU A 151 -7.61 12.77 -1.89
CA LEU A 151 -8.54 12.78 -3.00
C LEU A 151 -8.81 14.22 -3.42
N SER A 152 -8.66 14.52 -4.72
CA SER A 152 -9.10 15.80 -5.27
C SER A 152 -10.50 15.66 -5.87
N THR A 153 -11.43 16.55 -5.52
CA THR A 153 -12.76 16.60 -6.15
C THR A 153 -13.11 18.05 -6.44
N ALA A 154 -13.45 18.35 -7.70
CA ALA A 154 -13.73 19.72 -8.17
C ALA A 154 -12.59 20.72 -7.83
N GLY A 155 -11.33 20.26 -7.89
CA GLY A 155 -10.16 21.07 -7.57
C GLY A 155 -9.88 21.25 -6.07
N VAL A 156 -10.66 20.63 -5.19
CA VAL A 156 -10.47 20.67 -3.74
C VAL A 156 -9.79 19.39 -3.28
N ALA A 157 -8.64 19.52 -2.61
CA ALA A 157 -7.93 18.42 -2.00
C ALA A 157 -8.54 18.06 -0.62
N VAL A 158 -8.93 16.81 -0.47
CA VAL A 158 -9.50 16.23 0.76
C VAL A 158 -8.60 15.08 1.21
N GLN A 159 -8.07 15.19 2.43
CA GLN A 159 -7.29 14.11 3.04
C GLN A 159 -8.22 12.94 3.39
N MET A 160 -7.91 11.75 2.87
CA MET A 160 -8.73 10.54 3.02
C MET A 160 -8.30 9.68 4.21
N THR A 161 -7.05 9.82 4.65
CA THR A 161 -6.44 9.02 5.72
C THR A 161 -5.96 9.92 6.84
N THR A 162 -5.99 9.44 8.08
CA THR A 162 -5.33 10.13 9.19
C THR A 162 -3.93 9.56 9.35
N ASP A 163 -2.93 10.44 9.47
CA ASP A 163 -1.54 10.04 9.65
C ASP A 163 -1.36 9.52 11.09
N HIS A 164 -0.70 8.37 11.23
CA HIS A 164 -0.44 7.76 12.53
C HIS A 164 0.83 8.36 13.12
N GLU A 165 0.66 9.29 14.06
CA GLU A 165 1.77 9.95 14.75
C GLU A 165 1.81 9.57 16.24
N PRO A 166 3.00 9.33 16.83
CA PRO A 166 3.10 8.90 18.23
C PRO A 166 2.42 9.85 19.24
N ASN A 167 2.39 11.16 18.95
CA ASN A 167 1.78 12.13 19.86
C ASN A 167 0.24 12.10 19.82
N THR A 168 -0.36 11.81 18.66
CA THR A 168 -1.82 11.70 18.53
C THR A 168 -2.32 10.35 19.03
N GLU A 169 -1.51 9.30 18.87
CA GLU A 169 -1.83 7.94 19.31
C GLU A 169 -1.35 7.60 20.74
N ARG A 170 -0.80 8.60 21.46
CA ARG A 170 -0.17 8.42 22.78
C ARG A 170 -0.99 7.58 23.74
N GLY A 171 -2.30 7.84 23.86
CA GLY A 171 -3.17 7.08 24.75
C GLY A 171 -3.18 5.59 24.44
N SER A 172 -3.32 5.21 23.16
CA SER A 172 -3.30 3.79 22.76
C SER A 172 -1.93 3.14 22.97
N ILE A 173 -0.85 3.89 22.78
CA ILE A 173 0.52 3.43 22.99
C ILE A 173 0.75 3.14 24.48
N GLU A 174 0.38 4.08 25.34
CA GLU A 174 0.54 3.98 26.80
C GLU A 174 -0.36 2.89 27.40
N ASP A 175 -1.60 2.73 26.91
CA ASP A 175 -2.52 1.66 27.32
C ASP A 175 -1.97 0.25 27.03
N LYS A 176 -1.14 0.13 25.99
CA LYS A 176 -0.46 -1.13 25.61
C LYS A 176 0.89 -1.33 26.32
N GLY A 177 1.23 -0.47 27.29
CA GLY A 177 2.46 -0.54 28.07
C GLY A 177 3.68 0.12 27.40
N GLY A 178 3.47 0.86 26.31
CA GLY A 178 4.50 1.71 25.70
C GLY A 178 4.63 3.07 26.38
N PHE A 179 5.51 3.92 25.85
CA PHE A 179 5.61 5.32 26.26
C PHE A 179 5.99 6.20 25.07
N VAL A 180 5.55 7.46 25.08
CA VAL A 180 5.89 8.45 24.06
C VAL A 180 6.81 9.50 24.66
N SER A 181 8.01 9.65 24.09
CA SER A 181 8.98 10.66 24.54
C SER A 181 9.40 11.56 23.37
N ASN A 182 9.42 12.86 23.62
CA ASN A 182 9.91 13.85 22.66
C ASN A 182 11.37 14.17 23.01
N MET A 183 12.32 13.57 22.29
CA MET A 183 13.74 13.91 22.46
C MET A 183 14.13 15.10 21.56
N PRO A 184 14.59 16.23 22.14
CA PRO A 184 15.05 17.37 21.35
C PRO A 184 16.24 16.96 20.47
N GLY A 185 16.12 17.16 19.15
CA GLY A 185 17.13 16.77 18.17
C GLY A 185 16.70 15.60 17.27
N PHE A 186 15.77 14.76 17.72
CA PHE A 186 14.97 13.88 16.87
C PHE A 186 13.73 14.64 16.38
N HIS A 187 13.95 15.74 15.67
CA HIS A 187 12.92 16.13 14.70
C HIS A 187 13.01 15.05 13.62
N TYR A 188 11.89 14.46 13.21
CA TYR A 188 11.82 13.62 12.01
C TYR A 188 12.38 14.44 10.82
N ARG A 189 13.69 14.38 10.66
CA ARG A 189 14.47 15.01 9.58
C ARG A 189 14.86 13.96 8.54
N HIS A 190 14.03 12.93 8.41
CA HIS A 190 13.90 12.17 7.18
C HIS A 190 12.60 12.60 6.54
N GLY A 191 12.63 13.80 5.94
CA GLY A 191 11.54 14.32 5.14
C GLY A 191 11.39 13.49 3.88
N PHE A 192 10.60 12.43 3.96
CA PHE A 192 9.85 11.91 2.83
C PHE A 192 8.40 11.94 3.27
N GLU A 193 7.67 13.02 2.92
CA GLU A 193 6.21 12.94 2.94
C GLU A 193 5.81 12.04 1.77
N SER A 194 5.80 10.73 2.01
CA SER A 194 5.30 9.74 1.06
C SER A 194 3.78 9.91 0.94
N SER A 195 3.37 10.73 -0.02
CA SER A 195 1.97 11.06 -0.27
C SER A 195 1.45 10.31 -1.50
N LEU A 196 0.38 9.53 -1.32
CA LEU A 196 -0.41 8.95 -2.40
C LEU A 196 -1.50 9.94 -2.80
N LEU A 197 -1.26 10.68 -3.88
CA LEU A 197 -2.30 11.51 -4.49
C LEU A 197 -3.11 10.68 -5.49
N ILE A 198 -4.40 10.52 -5.23
CA ILE A 198 -5.34 9.90 -6.17
C ILE A 198 -6.21 11.02 -6.73
N VAL A 199 -6.01 11.32 -8.01
CA VAL A 199 -6.86 12.25 -8.75
C VAL A 199 -7.94 11.41 -9.43
N ILE A 200 -9.18 11.58 -9.00
CA ILE A 200 -10.36 11.03 -9.67
C ILE A 200 -11.14 12.22 -10.20
N ASP A 201 -11.07 12.44 -11.52
CA ASP A 201 -11.88 13.42 -12.25
C ASP A 201 -13.20 12.80 -12.72
#